data_AF-A0A354WU31-F1
#
_entry.id   AF-A0A354WU31-F1
#
_cell.length_a   1.000
_cell.length_b   1.000
_cell.length_c   1.000
_cell.angle_alpha   90.00
_cell.angle_beta   90.00
_cell.angle_gamma   90.00
#
_symmetry.space_group_name_H-M   'P 1'
#
loop_
_entity.id
_entity.type
_entity.pdbx_description
1 polymer ?
#
loop_
_entity_poly.entity_id
_entity_poly.type
_entity_poly.pdbx_seq_one_letter_code
_entity_poly.pdbx_strand_id
1 'polypeptide(L)'
;MNFKNKECLKQWLWMLALILPWGIGGFVMHTAAALSAGMLLYWGTGFVIPVLFFLFQRKGWGSELGAYRAAAHAIWWLSFLFVEMTLFWNYLPVIDGAFKANKIPVSIAVALAMAVFVTLVLVLDYVTVLAYQKIKAKGGLWASWAGLVFVSGLIPGFALASFLALYAAGGMRLDPFTASFFLMEIFSFVFYGKIFLAMVAFGLYLFFALKGSKGQRITEVVFSAIFWIMVAYIPFVISLHLSGTATWRAYLDPSYLSIFPLLSDMWMMGLSLWAGEAVTKWIFKGQ
;
A
#
# COMPACT_ATOMS: atom_id res chain seq x y z
N MET A 1 -4.96 -8.48 -17.03
CA MET A 1 -4.77 -7.53 -18.14
C MET A 1 -4.51 -8.34 -19.42
N ASN A 2 -5.16 -8.04 -20.54
CA ASN A 2 -4.99 -8.80 -21.79
C ASN A 2 -4.34 -7.91 -22.86
N PHE A 3 -3.02 -8.01 -23.01
CA PHE A 3 -2.27 -7.21 -23.98
C PHE A 3 -2.56 -7.57 -25.44
N LYS A 4 -3.28 -8.68 -25.72
CA LYS A 4 -3.81 -8.96 -27.06
C LYS A 4 -4.97 -8.02 -27.44
N ASN A 5 -5.60 -7.36 -26.47
CA ASN A 5 -6.61 -6.34 -26.73
C ASN A 5 -5.91 -5.02 -27.10
N LYS A 6 -6.21 -4.50 -28.31
CA LYS A 6 -5.61 -3.26 -28.83
C LYS A 6 -5.85 -2.03 -27.95
N GLU A 7 -7.03 -1.90 -27.37
CA GLU A 7 -7.35 -0.78 -26.46
C GLU A 7 -6.56 -0.87 -25.16
N CYS A 8 -6.41 -2.09 -24.62
CA CYS A 8 -5.59 -2.35 -23.43
C CYS A 8 -4.11 -2.04 -23.70
N LEU A 9 -3.59 -2.47 -24.86
CA LEU A 9 -2.21 -2.22 -25.26
C LEU A 9 -1.95 -0.73 -25.46
N LYS A 10 -2.85 -0.04 -26.18
CA LYS A 10 -2.77 1.40 -26.42
C LYS A 10 -2.75 2.17 -25.11
N GLN A 11 -3.68 1.87 -24.19
CA GLN A 11 -3.73 2.51 -22.88
C GLN A 11 -2.44 2.29 -22.09
N TRP A 12 -1.91 1.06 -22.07
CA TRP A 12 -0.64 0.75 -21.41
C TRP A 12 0.53 1.54 -22.00
N LEU A 13 0.65 1.59 -23.33
CA LEU A 13 1.69 2.36 -24.02
C LEU A 13 1.60 3.85 -23.69
N TRP A 14 0.39 4.41 -23.63
CA TRP A 14 0.19 5.81 -23.23
C TRP A 14 0.63 6.07 -21.79
N MET A 15 0.31 5.17 -20.86
CA MET A 15 0.77 5.31 -19.47
C MET A 15 2.30 5.31 -19.41
N LEU A 16 2.96 4.36 -20.08
CA LEU A 16 4.42 4.31 -20.11
C LEU A 16 5.02 5.57 -20.76
N ALA A 17 4.47 6.03 -21.88
CA ALA A 17 4.95 7.21 -22.59
C ALA A 17 4.83 8.49 -21.77
N LEU A 18 3.85 8.58 -20.86
CA LEU A 18 3.65 9.76 -20.02
C LEU A 18 4.43 9.72 -18.70
N ILE A 19 4.77 8.53 -18.21
CA ILE A 19 5.41 8.34 -16.89
C ILE A 19 6.93 8.15 -17.02
N LEU A 20 7.39 7.28 -17.92
CA LEU A 20 8.79 6.88 -18.01
C LEU A 20 9.78 8.01 -18.37
N PRO A 21 9.46 8.95 -19.28
CA PRO A 21 10.44 9.95 -19.71
C PRO A 21 11.01 10.79 -18.57
N TRP A 22 10.24 11.03 -17.51
CA TRP A 22 10.68 11.82 -16.36
C TRP A 22 11.81 11.15 -15.60
N GLY A 23 11.64 9.86 -15.28
CA GLY A 23 12.63 9.05 -14.58
C GLY A 23 13.88 8.82 -15.42
N ILE A 24 13.69 8.46 -16.69
CA ILE A 24 14.79 8.23 -17.64
C ILE A 24 15.57 9.53 -17.87
N GLY A 25 14.88 10.66 -18.07
CA GLY A 25 15.51 11.97 -18.28
C GLY A 25 16.40 12.36 -17.09
N GLY A 26 15.90 12.21 -15.86
CA GLY A 26 16.68 12.47 -14.66
C GLY A 26 17.91 11.56 -14.55
N PHE A 27 17.75 10.28 -14.86
CA PHE A 27 18.83 9.30 -14.84
C PHE A 27 19.92 9.58 -15.88
N VAL A 28 19.54 9.86 -17.13
CA VAL A 28 20.47 10.12 -18.25
C VAL A 28 21.31 11.37 -18.04
N MET A 29 20.73 12.41 -17.43
CA MET A 29 21.47 13.63 -17.07
C MET A 29 22.55 13.39 -16.00
N HIS A 30 22.40 12.31 -15.22
CA HIS A 30 23.42 11.77 -14.32
C HIS A 30 24.04 12.80 -13.35
N THR A 31 23.21 13.71 -12.83
CA THR A 31 23.54 14.58 -11.69
C THR A 31 22.62 14.25 -10.52
N ALA A 32 23.06 14.49 -9.29
CA ALA A 32 22.26 14.20 -8.10
C ALA A 32 20.91 14.96 -8.12
N ALA A 33 20.93 16.22 -8.58
CA ALA A 33 19.73 17.04 -8.71
C ALA A 33 18.77 16.49 -9.78
N ALA A 34 19.29 16.16 -10.98
CA ALA A 34 18.46 15.62 -12.05
C ALA A 34 17.89 14.24 -11.70
N LEU A 35 18.68 13.37 -11.07
CA LEU A 35 18.23 12.05 -10.63
C LEU A 35 17.09 12.17 -9.60
N SER A 36 17.27 13.04 -8.61
CA SER A 36 16.26 13.30 -7.57
C SER A 36 14.98 13.87 -8.17
N ALA A 37 15.09 14.91 -9.00
CA ALA A 37 13.94 15.53 -9.65
C ALA A 37 13.23 14.56 -10.61
N GLY A 38 13.99 13.81 -11.42
CA GLY A 38 13.44 12.83 -12.34
C GLY A 38 12.70 11.69 -11.64
N MET A 39 13.24 11.18 -10.52
CA MET A 39 12.53 10.17 -9.73
C MET A 39 11.27 10.71 -9.07
N LEU A 40 11.32 11.91 -8.47
CA LEU A 40 10.14 12.54 -7.90
C LEU A 40 9.06 12.79 -8.95
N LEU A 41 9.43 13.22 -10.16
CA LEU A 41 8.49 13.40 -11.27
C LEU A 41 7.96 12.07 -11.79
N TYR A 42 8.78 11.03 -11.92
CA TYR A 42 8.33 9.69 -12.27
C TYR A 42 7.32 9.15 -11.24
N TRP A 43 7.62 9.28 -9.94
CA TRP A 43 6.71 8.88 -8.87
C TRP A 43 5.43 9.71 -8.84
N GLY A 44 5.54 11.02 -9.00
CA GLY A 44 4.40 11.93 -9.04
C GLY A 44 3.50 11.68 -10.24
N THR A 45 4.06 11.53 -11.44
CA THR A 45 3.30 11.26 -12.66
C THR A 45 2.75 9.85 -12.70
N GLY A 46 3.50 8.86 -12.20
CA GLY A 46 3.01 7.50 -12.05
C GLY A 46 1.85 7.37 -11.07
N PHE A 47 1.72 8.29 -10.11
CA PHE A 47 0.52 8.40 -9.27
C PHE A 47 -0.60 9.17 -9.97
N VAL A 48 -0.34 10.43 -10.34
CA VAL A 48 -1.37 11.38 -10.77
C VAL A 48 -1.99 10.95 -12.10
N ILE A 49 -1.19 10.53 -13.08
CA ILE A 49 -1.69 10.27 -14.43
C ILE A 49 -2.67 9.10 -14.45
N PRO A 50 -2.35 7.91 -13.90
CA PRO A 50 -3.29 6.80 -13.89
C PRO A 50 -4.50 7.07 -13.00
N VAL A 51 -4.32 7.70 -11.83
CA VAL A 51 -5.45 8.03 -10.93
C VAL A 51 -6.46 8.94 -11.64
N LEU A 52 -6.02 10.05 -12.23
CA LEU A 52 -6.92 10.96 -12.95
C LEU A 52 -7.51 10.28 -14.18
N PHE A 53 -6.70 9.52 -14.92
CA PHE A 53 -7.19 8.79 -16.08
C PHE A 53 -8.33 7.83 -15.69
N PHE A 54 -8.15 6.98 -14.68
CA PHE A 54 -9.19 6.04 -14.24
C PHE A 54 -10.42 6.71 -13.62
N LEU A 55 -10.26 7.85 -12.96
CA LEU A 55 -11.39 8.62 -12.42
C LEU A 55 -12.29 9.20 -13.53
N PHE A 56 -11.68 9.68 -14.61
CA PHE A 56 -12.39 10.38 -15.67
C PHE A 56 -12.64 9.54 -16.93
N GLN A 57 -12.04 8.35 -17.04
CA GLN A 57 -12.22 7.45 -18.18
C GLN A 57 -13.69 7.02 -18.30
N ARG A 58 -14.34 7.41 -19.39
CA ARG A 58 -15.73 7.03 -19.69
C ARG A 58 -15.88 5.88 -20.70
N LYS A 59 -14.82 5.58 -21.46
CA LYS A 59 -14.80 4.57 -22.54
C LYS A 59 -13.43 3.91 -22.62
N GLY A 60 -13.35 2.78 -23.33
CA GLY A 60 -12.10 2.03 -23.52
C GLY A 60 -11.93 0.91 -22.49
N TRP A 61 -10.76 0.27 -22.52
CA TRP A 61 -10.50 -0.90 -21.69
C TRP A 61 -10.49 -0.55 -20.19
N GLY A 62 -11.25 -1.28 -19.38
CA GLY A 62 -11.27 -1.11 -17.93
C GLY A 62 -12.11 0.09 -17.45
N SER A 63 -12.82 0.79 -18.33
CA SER A 63 -13.68 1.93 -17.96
C SER A 63 -14.83 1.55 -17.04
N GLU A 64 -15.27 0.29 -17.07
CA GLU A 64 -16.29 -0.29 -16.19
C GLU A 64 -15.86 -0.33 -14.72
N LEU A 65 -14.55 -0.28 -14.45
CA LEU A 65 -13.99 -0.29 -13.10
C LEU A 65 -13.86 1.13 -12.51
N GLY A 66 -13.68 2.14 -13.38
CA GLY A 66 -13.70 3.57 -13.05
C GLY A 66 -13.00 3.94 -11.74
N ALA A 67 -13.74 4.58 -10.84
CA ALA A 67 -13.23 5.07 -9.55
C ALA A 67 -12.66 3.97 -8.63
N TYR A 68 -13.15 2.73 -8.71
CA TYR A 68 -12.56 1.62 -7.95
C TYR A 68 -11.13 1.33 -8.41
N ARG A 69 -10.88 1.43 -9.72
CA ARG A 69 -9.55 1.24 -10.29
C ARG A 69 -8.61 2.38 -9.91
N ALA A 70 -9.11 3.63 -9.92
CA ALA A 70 -8.34 4.76 -9.43
C ALA A 70 -7.91 4.60 -7.97
N ALA A 71 -8.83 4.20 -7.10
CA ALA A 71 -8.53 3.95 -5.69
C ALA A 71 -7.53 2.79 -5.51
N ALA A 72 -7.73 1.67 -6.21
CA ALA A 72 -6.80 0.55 -6.17
C ALA A 72 -5.40 0.94 -6.66
N HIS A 73 -5.32 1.72 -7.74
CA HIS A 73 -4.06 2.22 -8.26
C HIS A 73 -3.35 3.12 -7.26
N ALA A 74 -4.06 4.06 -6.62
CA ALA A 74 -3.47 4.95 -5.62
C ALA A 74 -2.80 4.17 -4.48
N ILE A 75 -3.47 3.15 -3.94
CA ILE A 75 -2.93 2.31 -2.88
C ILE A 75 -1.74 1.48 -3.38
N TRP A 76 -1.86 0.80 -4.53
CA TRP A 76 -0.76 0.01 -5.09
C TRP A 76 0.47 0.85 -5.41
N TRP A 77 0.29 2.02 -6.05
CA TRP A 77 1.40 2.90 -6.40
C TRP A 77 2.14 3.36 -5.14
N LEU A 78 1.42 3.88 -4.14
CA LEU A 78 2.01 4.29 -2.87
C LEU A 78 2.74 3.15 -2.14
N SER A 79 2.21 1.92 -2.21
CA SER A 79 2.89 0.72 -1.72
C SER A 79 4.19 0.43 -2.48
N PHE A 80 4.16 0.49 -3.81
CA PHE A 80 5.33 0.24 -4.65
C PHE A 80 6.40 1.35 -4.57
N LEU A 81 6.03 2.59 -4.22
CA LEU A 81 7.01 3.64 -3.95
C LEU A 81 8.05 3.21 -2.93
N PHE A 82 7.66 2.55 -1.84
CA PHE A 82 8.62 2.08 -0.83
C PHE A 82 9.56 1.00 -1.36
N VAL A 83 9.03 0.10 -2.21
CA VAL A 83 9.82 -0.96 -2.86
C VAL A 83 10.83 -0.33 -3.82
N GLU A 84 10.38 0.58 -4.67
CA GLU A 84 11.23 1.29 -5.61
C GLU A 84 12.29 2.12 -4.89
N MET A 85 11.91 2.93 -3.89
CA MET A 85 12.87 3.71 -3.09
C MET A 85 13.97 2.83 -2.51
N THR A 86 13.59 1.69 -1.94
CA THR A 86 14.51 0.73 -1.35
C THR A 86 15.45 0.12 -2.40
N LEU A 87 14.90 -0.32 -3.53
CA LEU A 87 15.68 -0.92 -4.61
C LEU A 87 16.63 0.09 -5.25
N PHE A 88 16.14 1.29 -5.58
CA PHE A 88 16.98 2.36 -6.10
C PHE A 88 18.09 2.69 -5.11
N TRP A 89 17.77 2.87 -3.83
CA TRP A 89 18.79 3.16 -2.81
C TRP A 89 19.88 2.07 -2.73
N ASN A 90 19.46 0.81 -2.62
CA ASN A 90 20.37 -0.32 -2.46
C ASN A 90 21.29 -0.51 -3.68
N TYR A 91 20.75 -0.34 -4.89
CA TYR A 91 21.47 -0.61 -6.14
C TYR A 91 22.09 0.64 -6.78
N LEU A 92 21.84 1.85 -6.27
CA LEU A 92 22.34 3.10 -6.85
C LEU A 92 23.86 3.08 -7.09
N PRO A 93 24.72 2.62 -6.15
CA PRO A 93 26.17 2.61 -6.39
C PRO A 93 26.60 1.64 -7.51
N VAL A 94 25.90 0.50 -7.63
CA VAL A 94 26.17 -0.48 -8.69
C VAL A 94 25.73 0.09 -10.04
N ILE A 95 24.55 0.71 -10.08
CA ILE A 95 24.01 1.35 -11.28
C ILE A 95 24.92 2.51 -11.72
N ASP A 96 25.41 3.33 -10.79
CA ASP A 96 26.35 4.43 -11.05
C ASP A 96 27.67 3.92 -11.64
N GLY A 97 28.26 2.88 -11.04
CA GLY A 97 29.47 2.24 -11.56
C GLY A 97 29.27 1.69 -12.98
N ALA A 98 28.16 0.99 -13.22
CA ALA A 98 27.83 0.46 -14.54
C ALA A 98 27.58 1.57 -15.57
N PHE A 99 26.90 2.65 -15.18
CA PHE A 99 26.60 3.77 -16.06
C PHE A 99 27.87 4.47 -16.55
N LYS A 100 28.86 4.64 -15.66
CA LYS A 100 30.17 5.19 -16.01
C LYS A 100 30.92 4.33 -17.01
N ALA A 101 30.74 3.01 -16.98
CA ALA A 101 31.34 2.08 -17.94
C ALA A 101 30.60 2.09 -19.29
N ASN A 102 29.27 2.00 -19.29
CA ASN A 102 28.49 1.91 -20.52
C ASN A 102 27.09 2.53 -20.38
N LYS A 103 26.93 3.78 -20.84
CA LYS A 103 25.74 4.60 -20.57
C LYS A 103 24.46 4.07 -21.21
N ILE A 104 24.52 3.66 -22.48
CA ILE A 104 23.32 3.32 -23.26
C ILE A 104 22.65 2.04 -22.72
N PRO A 105 23.35 0.90 -22.57
CA PRO A 105 22.73 -0.33 -22.08
C PRO A 105 22.15 -0.17 -20.67
N VAL A 106 22.85 0.56 -19.79
CA VAL A 106 22.39 0.80 -18.41
C VAL A 106 21.15 1.69 -18.38
N SER A 107 21.10 2.74 -19.21
CA SER A 107 19.90 3.59 -19.33
C SER A 107 18.69 2.80 -19.83
N ILE A 108 18.88 1.90 -20.79
CA ILE A 108 17.82 1.00 -21.28
C ILE A 108 17.38 0.04 -20.17
N ALA A 109 18.32 -0.55 -19.41
CA ALA A 109 17.99 -1.46 -18.32
C ALA A 109 17.18 -0.76 -17.21
N VAL A 110 17.56 0.47 -16.83
CA VAL A 110 16.80 1.28 -15.87
C VAL A 110 15.41 1.62 -16.41
N ALA A 111 15.30 2.03 -17.67
CA ALA A 111 14.02 2.29 -18.31
C ALA A 111 13.09 1.06 -18.30
N LEU A 112 13.64 -0.13 -18.58
CA LEU A 112 12.89 -1.39 -18.53
C LEU A 112 12.46 -1.74 -17.11
N ALA A 113 13.32 -1.54 -16.10
CA ALA A 113 12.97 -1.78 -14.70
C ALA A 113 11.82 -0.88 -14.25
N MET A 114 11.86 0.41 -14.59
CA MET A 114 10.77 1.36 -14.33
C MET A 114 9.47 0.95 -15.06
N ALA A 115 9.58 0.54 -16.32
CA ALA A 115 8.44 0.08 -17.10
C ALA A 115 7.79 -1.16 -16.48
N VAL A 116 8.60 -2.07 -15.91
CA VAL A 116 8.10 -3.24 -15.19
C VAL A 116 7.30 -2.82 -13.96
N PHE A 117 7.77 -1.86 -13.16
CA PHE A 117 7.02 -1.36 -11.99
C PHE A 117 5.68 -0.74 -12.37
N VAL A 118 5.67 0.17 -13.34
CA VAL A 118 4.42 0.77 -13.84
C VAL A 118 3.47 -0.32 -14.35
N THR A 119 3.99 -1.29 -15.11
CA THR A 119 3.19 -2.39 -15.65
C THR A 119 2.62 -3.27 -14.55
N LEU A 120 3.41 -3.62 -13.54
CA LEU A 120 2.98 -4.43 -12.41
C LEU A 120 1.84 -3.74 -11.65
N VAL A 121 1.98 -2.45 -11.34
CA VAL A 121 0.91 -1.70 -10.65
C VAL A 121 -0.36 -1.63 -11.50
N LEU A 122 -0.25 -1.39 -12.82
CA LEU A 122 -1.40 -1.37 -13.73
C LEU A 122 -2.10 -2.73 -13.86
N VAL A 123 -1.36 -3.83 -13.72
CA VAL A 123 -1.93 -5.18 -13.69
C VAL A 123 -2.62 -5.43 -12.34
N LEU A 124 -1.96 -5.05 -11.24
CA LEU A 124 -2.45 -5.26 -9.89
C LEU A 124 -3.70 -4.44 -9.60
N ASP A 125 -3.77 -3.17 -10.02
CA ASP A 125 -4.98 -2.35 -9.84
C ASP A 125 -6.21 -3.00 -10.47
N TYR A 126 -6.06 -3.54 -11.68
CA TYR A 126 -7.13 -4.18 -12.43
C TYR A 126 -7.56 -5.50 -11.77
N VAL A 127 -6.59 -6.36 -11.43
CA VAL A 127 -6.85 -7.66 -10.81
C VAL A 127 -7.48 -7.49 -9.43
N THR A 128 -7.00 -6.53 -8.62
CA THR A 128 -7.55 -6.24 -7.29
C THR A 128 -9.00 -5.83 -7.37
N VAL A 129 -9.38 -4.94 -8.29
CA VAL A 129 -10.78 -4.53 -8.41
C VAL A 129 -11.67 -5.68 -8.88
N LEU A 130 -11.21 -6.52 -9.81
CA LEU A 130 -11.97 -7.71 -10.21
C LEU A 130 -12.16 -8.69 -9.04
N ALA A 131 -11.12 -8.92 -8.24
CA ALA A 131 -11.22 -9.74 -7.05
C ALA A 131 -12.20 -9.13 -6.02
N TYR A 132 -12.11 -7.82 -5.81
CA TYR A 132 -13.02 -7.09 -4.93
C TYR A 132 -14.48 -7.21 -5.38
N GLN A 133 -14.77 -7.05 -6.67
CA GLN A 133 -16.14 -7.21 -7.20
C GLN A 133 -16.68 -8.64 -7.00
N LYS A 134 -15.84 -9.67 -7.18
CA LYS A 134 -16.21 -11.06 -6.90
C LYS A 134 -16.53 -11.28 -5.42
N ILE A 135 -15.76 -10.68 -4.51
CA ILE A 135 -16.01 -10.74 -3.07
C ILE A 135 -17.30 -9.99 -2.73
N LYS A 136 -17.51 -8.80 -3.31
CA LYS A 136 -18.72 -7.99 -3.13
C LYS A 136 -19.98 -8.71 -3.58
N ALA A 137 -19.90 -9.51 -4.64
CA ALA A 137 -21.02 -10.33 -5.11
C ALA A 137 -21.45 -11.41 -4.09
N LYS A 138 -20.57 -11.84 -3.17
CA LYS A 138 -20.91 -12.78 -2.10
C LYS A 138 -21.77 -12.16 -0.98
N GLY A 139 -21.87 -10.82 -0.95
CA GLY A 139 -22.65 -10.10 0.07
C GLY A 139 -22.01 -10.11 1.46
N GLY A 140 -22.76 -9.59 2.44
CA GLY A 140 -22.32 -9.45 3.83
C GLY A 140 -21.17 -8.45 4.01
N LEU A 141 -20.40 -8.63 5.09
CA LEU A 141 -19.29 -7.76 5.47
C LEU A 141 -17.99 -8.03 4.68
N TRP A 142 -17.95 -9.06 3.83
CA TRP A 142 -16.72 -9.51 3.18
C TRP A 142 -16.04 -8.45 2.31
N ALA A 143 -16.82 -7.66 1.57
CA ALA A 143 -16.25 -6.58 0.77
C ALA A 143 -15.79 -5.41 1.63
N SER A 144 -16.55 -5.05 2.67
CA SER A 144 -16.14 -4.03 3.64
C SER A 144 -14.82 -4.43 4.31
N TRP A 145 -14.72 -5.67 4.76
CA TRP A 145 -13.51 -6.26 5.33
C TRP A 145 -12.33 -6.22 4.35
N ALA A 146 -12.50 -6.78 3.14
CA ALA A 146 -11.42 -6.82 2.15
C ALA A 146 -10.94 -5.41 1.75
N GLY A 147 -11.87 -4.46 1.58
CA GLY A 147 -11.53 -3.07 1.27
C GLY A 147 -10.81 -2.37 2.41
N LEU A 148 -11.23 -2.57 3.66
CA LEU A 148 -10.56 -2.01 4.83
C LEU A 148 -9.15 -2.56 4.99
N VAL A 149 -8.97 -3.88 4.90
CA VAL A 149 -7.64 -4.53 4.96
C VAL A 149 -6.73 -4.02 3.86
N PHE A 150 -7.26 -3.84 2.65
CA PHE A 150 -6.48 -3.33 1.52
C PHE A 150 -6.02 -1.89 1.75
N VAL A 151 -6.90 -1.00 2.22
CA VAL A 151 -6.57 0.42 2.43
C VAL A 151 -5.66 0.63 3.65
N SER A 152 -5.92 -0.05 4.77
CA SER A 152 -5.14 0.14 6.00
C SER A 152 -3.82 -0.62 6.00
N GLY A 153 -3.78 -1.81 5.39
CA GLY A 153 -2.68 -2.76 5.54
C GLY A 153 -1.63 -2.69 4.44
N LEU A 154 -2.00 -2.36 3.19
CA LEU A 154 -1.10 -2.55 2.06
C LEU A 154 0.07 -1.55 2.03
N ILE A 155 -0.19 -0.26 2.26
CA ILE A 155 0.87 0.77 2.27
C ILE A 155 1.85 0.52 3.43
N PRO A 156 1.39 0.37 4.70
CA PRO A 156 2.30 0.10 5.81
C PRO A 156 3.00 -1.25 5.65
N GLY A 157 2.33 -2.27 5.10
CA GLY A 157 2.90 -3.59 4.88
C GLY A 157 4.05 -3.57 3.89
N PHE A 158 3.89 -2.85 2.77
CA PHE A 158 4.96 -2.69 1.79
C PHE A 158 6.09 -1.80 2.31
N ALA A 159 5.79 -0.74 3.05
CA ALA A 159 6.82 0.05 3.72
C ALA A 159 7.67 -0.83 4.64
N LEU A 160 7.03 -1.59 5.53
CA LEU A 160 7.74 -2.46 6.46
C LEU A 160 8.55 -3.53 5.75
N ALA A 161 7.96 -4.23 4.78
CA ALA A 161 8.64 -5.28 4.02
C ALA A 161 9.86 -4.73 3.27
N SER A 162 9.73 -3.53 2.68
CA SER A 162 10.81 -2.89 1.93
C SER A 162 11.98 -2.53 2.86
N PHE A 163 11.71 -1.87 3.98
CA PHE A 163 12.78 -1.50 4.91
C PHE A 163 13.43 -2.72 5.60
N LEU A 164 12.66 -3.76 5.93
CA LEU A 164 13.22 -5.01 6.43
C LEU A 164 14.11 -5.69 5.38
N ALA A 165 13.70 -5.70 4.11
CA ALA A 165 14.53 -6.21 3.03
C ALA A 165 15.81 -5.39 2.85
N LEU A 166 15.73 -4.06 2.98
CA LEU A 166 16.90 -3.17 2.93
C LEU A 166 17.88 -3.46 4.07
N TYR A 167 17.36 -3.64 5.28
CA TYR A 167 18.15 -4.03 6.47
C TYR A 167 18.83 -5.38 6.22
N ALA A 168 18.07 -6.40 5.80
CA ALA A 168 18.57 -7.75 5.58
C ALA A 168 19.63 -7.83 4.46
N ALA A 169 19.52 -6.99 3.43
CA ALA A 169 20.49 -6.91 2.35
C ALA A 169 21.77 -6.13 2.74
N GLY A 170 21.86 -5.58 3.95
CA GLY A 170 22.95 -4.70 4.37
C GLY A 170 22.96 -3.34 3.65
N GLY A 171 21.88 -3.01 2.95
CA GLY A 171 21.79 -1.83 2.08
C GLY A 171 21.79 -0.49 2.81
N MET A 172 21.53 -0.50 4.12
CA MET A 172 21.58 0.71 4.95
C MET A 172 23.01 1.16 5.24
N ARG A 173 23.99 0.23 5.22
CA ARG A 173 25.42 0.51 5.53
C ARG A 173 25.62 1.25 6.86
N LEU A 174 24.70 1.05 7.80
CA LEU A 174 24.76 1.58 9.16
C LEU A 174 25.45 0.56 10.07
N ASP A 175 26.11 1.02 11.12
CA ASP A 175 26.54 0.14 12.20
C ASP A 175 25.32 -0.51 12.89
N PRO A 176 25.49 -1.68 13.56
CA PRO A 176 24.36 -2.42 14.12
C PRO A 176 23.50 -1.64 15.12
N PHE A 177 24.11 -0.71 15.87
CA PHE A 177 23.38 0.11 16.83
C PHE A 177 22.49 1.11 16.10
N THR A 178 23.04 1.90 15.19
CA THR A 178 22.27 2.88 14.40
C THR A 178 21.24 2.21 13.51
N ALA A 179 21.53 1.03 12.95
CA ALA A 179 20.58 0.24 12.19
C ALA A 179 19.37 -0.20 13.05
N SER A 180 19.58 -0.53 14.33
CA SER A 180 18.52 -0.91 15.26
C SER A 180 17.64 0.28 15.63
N PHE A 181 18.22 1.46 15.86
CA PHE A 181 17.47 2.70 16.08
C PHE A 181 16.62 3.08 14.87
N PHE A 182 17.20 3.01 13.68
CA PHE A 182 16.47 3.30 12.44
C PHE A 182 15.31 2.33 12.23
N LEU A 183 15.52 1.04 12.51
CA LEU A 183 14.47 0.03 12.41
C LEU A 183 13.33 0.28 13.40
N MET A 184 13.65 0.65 14.64
CA MET A 184 12.65 1.02 15.66
C MET A 184 11.81 2.24 15.24
N GLU A 185 12.44 3.26 14.66
CA GLU A 185 11.75 4.45 14.14
C GLU A 185 10.82 4.09 12.98
N ILE A 186 11.27 3.23 12.04
CA ILE A 186 10.43 2.74 10.95
C ILE A 186 9.24 1.97 11.47
N PHE A 187 9.43 1.04 12.42
CA PHE A 187 8.31 0.30 13.01
C PHE A 187 7.28 1.24 13.63
N SER A 188 7.74 2.29 14.31
CA SER A 188 6.87 3.31 14.90
C SER A 188 6.12 4.09 13.82
N PHE A 189 6.83 4.59 12.80
CA PHE A 189 6.23 5.30 11.66
C PHE A 189 5.18 4.46 10.92
N VAL A 190 5.51 3.20 10.62
CA VAL A 190 4.60 2.23 9.97
C VAL A 190 3.36 2.00 10.84
N PHE A 191 3.53 1.83 12.15
CA PHE A 191 2.44 1.60 13.08
C PHE A 191 1.49 2.81 13.17
N TYR A 192 2.02 4.02 13.33
CA TYR A 192 1.19 5.23 13.36
C TYR A 192 0.53 5.50 12.01
N GLY A 193 1.25 5.30 10.90
CA GLY A 193 0.71 5.41 9.55
C GLY A 193 -0.46 4.45 9.33
N LYS A 194 -0.34 3.23 9.84
CA LYS A 194 -1.43 2.24 9.81
C LYS A 194 -2.65 2.68 10.61
N ILE A 195 -2.48 3.18 11.84
CA ILE A 195 -3.60 3.69 12.64
C ILE A 195 -4.31 4.82 11.89
N PHE A 196 -3.55 5.76 11.35
CA PHE A 196 -4.10 6.87 10.58
C PHE A 196 -4.90 6.38 9.36
N LEU A 197 -4.33 5.49 8.55
CA LEU A 197 -5.01 4.93 7.38
C LEU A 197 -6.26 4.13 7.77
N ALA A 198 -6.22 3.37 8.87
CA ALA A 198 -7.37 2.66 9.39
C ALA A 198 -8.51 3.63 9.77
N MET A 199 -8.20 4.72 10.49
CA MET A 199 -9.20 5.72 10.88
C MET A 199 -9.83 6.42 9.67
N VAL A 200 -9.01 6.77 8.67
CA VAL A 200 -9.50 7.34 7.40
C VAL A 200 -10.38 6.33 6.66
N ALA A 201 -9.98 5.04 6.62
CA ALA A 201 -10.73 3.99 5.95
C ALA A 201 -12.07 3.71 6.65
N PHE A 202 -12.13 3.75 7.98
CA PHE A 202 -13.40 3.69 8.71
C PHE A 202 -14.28 4.91 8.41
N GLY A 203 -13.74 6.12 8.55
CA GLY A 203 -14.51 7.36 8.41
C GLY A 203 -15.06 7.59 6.99
N LEU A 204 -14.27 7.26 5.96
CA LEU A 204 -14.64 7.49 4.57
C LEU A 204 -15.16 6.22 3.91
N TYR A 205 -14.30 5.21 3.75
CA TYR A 205 -14.65 4.02 2.97
C TYR A 205 -15.79 3.23 3.61
N LEU A 206 -15.66 2.85 4.89
CA LEU A 206 -16.68 2.03 5.54
C LEU A 206 -18.02 2.77 5.58
N PHE A 207 -18.02 4.06 5.94
CA PHE A 207 -19.24 4.85 5.94
C PHE A 207 -19.98 4.74 4.61
N PHE A 208 -19.32 4.96 3.46
CA PHE A 208 -19.95 4.86 2.13
C PHE A 208 -20.25 3.43 1.66
N ALA A 209 -19.55 2.43 2.20
CA ALA A 209 -19.77 1.02 1.87
C ALA A 209 -21.01 0.43 2.58
N LEU A 210 -21.34 0.93 3.78
CA LEU A 210 -22.46 0.43 4.57
C LEU A 210 -23.83 0.85 4.03
N LYS A 211 -24.82 -0.01 4.27
CA LYS A 211 -26.24 0.20 3.92
C LYS A 211 -27.03 0.63 5.15
N GLY A 212 -28.21 1.20 4.95
CA GLY A 212 -29.11 1.61 6.03
C GLY A 212 -29.16 3.13 6.22
N SER A 213 -29.82 3.55 7.30
CA SER A 213 -29.98 4.98 7.61
C SER A 213 -28.64 5.63 7.93
N LYS A 214 -28.56 6.96 7.82
CA LYS A 214 -27.35 7.72 8.20
C LYS A 214 -26.93 7.41 9.65
N GLY A 215 -27.91 7.28 10.56
CA GLY A 215 -27.66 6.93 11.96
C GLY A 215 -27.01 5.56 12.12
N GLN A 216 -27.58 4.52 11.50
CA GLN A 216 -27.03 3.17 11.52
C GLN A 216 -25.59 3.12 10.99
N ARG A 217 -25.33 3.79 9.86
CA ARG A 217 -23.99 3.84 9.25
C ARG A 217 -22.96 4.54 10.15
N ILE A 218 -23.34 5.65 10.79
CA ILE A 218 -22.45 6.35 11.74
C ILE A 218 -22.15 5.45 12.95
N THR A 219 -23.17 4.83 13.53
CA THR A 219 -23.02 3.95 14.69
C THR A 219 -22.08 2.79 14.38
N GLU A 220 -22.28 2.09 13.26
CA GLU A 220 -21.44 0.96 12.88
C GLU A 220 -19.98 1.37 12.62
N VAL A 221 -19.75 2.53 11.97
CA VAL A 221 -18.41 3.07 11.75
C VAL A 221 -17.71 3.39 13.07
N VAL A 222 -18.39 4.11 13.97
CA VAL A 222 -17.81 4.53 15.26
C VAL A 222 -17.47 3.32 16.12
N PHE A 223 -18.39 2.38 16.29
CA PHE A 223 -18.11 1.18 17.07
C PHE A 223 -17.04 0.30 16.43
N SER A 224 -17.05 0.13 15.10
CA SER A 224 -15.98 -0.60 14.41
C SER A 224 -14.61 0.03 14.66
N ALA A 225 -14.49 1.36 14.59
CA ALA A 225 -13.23 2.06 14.85
C ALA A 225 -12.77 1.90 16.32
N ILE A 226 -13.68 2.02 17.28
CA ILE A 226 -13.38 1.81 18.71
C ILE A 226 -12.89 0.39 18.94
N PHE A 227 -13.62 -0.62 18.44
CA PHE A 227 -13.20 -2.01 18.56
C PHE A 227 -11.85 -2.26 17.89
N TRP A 228 -11.58 -1.63 16.74
CA TRP A 228 -10.29 -1.77 16.07
C TRP A 228 -9.14 -1.25 16.91
N ILE A 229 -9.30 -0.08 17.53
CA ILE A 229 -8.29 0.46 18.44
C ILE A 229 -8.10 -0.51 19.62
N MET A 230 -9.18 -0.94 20.27
CA MET A 230 -9.08 -1.87 21.40
C MET A 230 -8.34 -3.16 21.01
N VAL A 231 -8.74 -3.77 19.90
CA VAL A 231 -8.17 -5.01 19.39
C VAL A 231 -6.70 -4.84 19.01
N ALA A 232 -6.32 -3.69 18.42
CA ALA A 232 -4.94 -3.37 18.10
C ALA A 232 -4.05 -3.24 19.35
N TYR A 233 -4.58 -2.76 20.48
CA TYR A 233 -3.82 -2.59 21.72
C TYR A 233 -3.73 -3.86 22.58
N ILE A 234 -4.66 -4.82 22.46
CA ILE A 234 -4.65 -6.05 23.29
C ILE A 234 -3.28 -6.76 23.26
N PRO A 235 -2.64 -7.01 22.10
CA PRO A 235 -1.34 -7.69 22.07
C PRO A 235 -0.21 -6.88 22.71
N PHE A 236 -0.27 -5.54 22.65
CA PHE A 236 0.68 -4.68 23.37
C PHE A 236 0.49 -4.77 24.89
N VAL A 237 -0.75 -4.74 25.36
CA VAL A 237 -1.05 -4.89 26.79
C VAL A 237 -0.54 -6.24 27.29
N ILE A 238 -0.79 -7.33 26.56
CA ILE A 238 -0.27 -8.66 26.91
C ILE A 238 1.26 -8.65 26.95
N SER A 239 1.92 -8.06 25.93
CA SER A 239 3.37 -7.95 25.88
C SER A 239 3.94 -7.22 27.11
N LEU A 240 3.34 -6.09 27.51
CA LEU A 240 3.79 -5.31 28.67
C LEU A 240 3.69 -6.07 30.00
N HIS A 241 2.74 -7.00 30.14
CA HIS A 241 2.50 -7.76 31.38
C HIS A 241 3.24 -9.10 31.42
N LEU A 242 3.73 -9.59 30.29
CA LEU A 242 4.64 -10.73 30.28
C LEU A 242 5.97 -10.28 30.90
N SER A 243 6.42 -10.96 31.95
CA SER A 243 7.67 -10.68 32.65
C SER A 243 8.87 -11.36 31.97
N GLY A 244 10.00 -10.65 31.92
CA GLY A 244 11.31 -11.22 31.55
C GLY A 244 11.84 -10.87 30.15
N THR A 245 13.16 -10.77 30.04
CA THR A 245 13.94 -10.52 28.81
C THR A 245 14.29 -11.82 28.07
N ALA A 246 13.36 -12.78 28.05
CA ALA A 246 13.62 -14.09 27.46
C ALA A 246 13.89 -13.96 25.96
N THR A 247 14.90 -14.66 25.46
CA THR A 247 15.38 -14.57 24.08
C THR A 247 14.30 -14.89 23.03
N TRP A 248 13.33 -15.72 23.38
CA TRP A 248 12.19 -16.02 22.49
C TRP A 248 11.33 -14.78 22.19
N ARG A 249 11.28 -13.80 23.10
CA ARG A 249 10.49 -12.57 22.93
C ARG A 249 11.01 -11.72 21.79
N ALA A 250 12.30 -11.79 21.49
CA ALA A 250 12.86 -11.11 20.31
C ALA A 250 12.25 -11.62 18.98
N TYR A 251 11.65 -12.82 18.97
CA TYR A 251 11.11 -13.46 17.77
C TYR A 251 9.59 -13.65 17.80
N LEU A 252 8.99 -13.75 18.99
CA LEU A 252 7.58 -14.10 19.18
C LEU A 252 6.86 -13.16 20.17
N ASP A 253 7.28 -11.89 20.26
CA ASP A 253 6.59 -10.93 21.11
C ASP A 253 5.12 -10.77 20.65
N PRO A 254 4.12 -10.84 21.56
CA PRO A 254 2.72 -10.67 21.20
C PRO A 254 2.43 -9.35 20.46
N SER A 255 3.16 -8.27 20.75
CA SER A 255 2.97 -6.97 20.08
C SER A 255 3.12 -7.07 18.55
N TYR A 256 3.88 -8.04 18.06
CA TYR A 256 4.04 -8.31 16.63
C TYR A 256 2.73 -8.66 15.93
N LEU A 257 1.76 -9.25 16.64
CA LEU A 257 0.41 -9.53 16.11
C LEU A 257 -0.37 -8.27 15.72
N SER A 258 0.01 -7.10 16.26
CA SER A 258 -0.58 -5.81 15.93
C SER A 258 0.30 -4.99 14.99
N ILE A 259 1.61 -5.20 15.02
CA ILE A 259 2.58 -4.41 14.26
C ILE A 259 2.64 -4.86 12.80
N PHE A 260 2.73 -6.16 12.51
CA PHE A 260 2.94 -6.66 11.14
C PHE A 260 1.71 -6.42 10.25
N PRO A 261 1.74 -5.42 9.34
CA PRO A 261 0.55 -5.03 8.57
C PRO A 261 0.13 -6.12 7.60
N LEU A 262 -1.07 -6.00 7.03
CA LEU A 262 -1.78 -7.04 6.25
C LEU A 262 -2.25 -8.21 7.12
N LEU A 263 -1.33 -8.98 7.71
CA LEU A 263 -1.70 -10.13 8.55
C LEU A 263 -2.49 -9.69 9.77
N SER A 264 -2.00 -8.66 10.45
CA SER A 264 -2.71 -8.09 11.58
C SER A 264 -4.02 -7.42 11.18
N ASP A 265 -4.04 -6.69 10.07
CA ASP A 265 -5.25 -6.03 9.57
C ASP A 265 -6.37 -7.03 9.25
N MET A 266 -6.04 -8.22 8.74
CA MET A 266 -7.04 -9.25 8.42
C MET A 266 -7.89 -9.62 9.63
N TRP A 267 -7.28 -9.95 10.76
CA TRP A 267 -8.05 -10.36 11.95
C TRP A 267 -8.64 -9.16 12.69
N MET A 268 -7.89 -8.06 12.82
CA MET A 268 -8.37 -6.86 13.50
C MET A 268 -9.60 -6.27 12.78
N MET A 269 -9.53 -6.04 11.47
CA MET A 269 -10.67 -5.51 10.70
C MET A 269 -11.87 -6.46 10.75
N GLY A 270 -11.63 -7.77 10.73
CA GLY A 270 -12.69 -8.77 10.78
C GLY A 270 -13.46 -8.71 12.10
N LEU A 271 -12.75 -8.76 13.24
CA LEU A 271 -13.36 -8.71 14.57
C LEU A 271 -14.07 -7.37 14.82
N SER A 272 -13.44 -6.27 14.42
CA SER A 272 -13.98 -4.93 14.64
C SER A 272 -15.26 -4.67 13.85
N LEU A 273 -15.31 -5.08 12.58
CA LEU A 273 -16.52 -4.97 11.77
C LEU A 273 -17.65 -5.84 12.31
N TRP A 274 -17.34 -7.08 12.68
CA TRP A 274 -18.33 -7.98 13.25
C TRP A 274 -18.93 -7.42 14.56
N ALA A 275 -18.08 -6.91 15.46
CA ALA A 275 -18.53 -6.32 16.71
C ALA A 275 -19.32 -5.01 16.48
N GLY A 276 -18.87 -4.16 15.56
CA GLY A 276 -19.57 -2.93 15.18
C GLY A 276 -20.96 -3.19 14.59
N GLU A 277 -21.08 -4.18 13.70
CA GLU A 277 -22.37 -4.60 13.14
C GLU A 277 -23.30 -5.15 14.23
N ALA A 278 -22.78 -5.98 15.14
CA ALA A 278 -23.54 -6.57 16.24
C ALA A 278 -24.11 -5.50 17.18
N VAL A 279 -23.29 -4.53 17.60
CA VAL A 279 -23.74 -3.41 18.45
C VAL A 279 -24.77 -2.55 17.73
N THR A 280 -24.56 -2.27 16.44
CA THR A 280 -25.51 -1.48 15.65
C THR A 280 -26.86 -2.18 15.54
N LYS A 281 -26.88 -3.48 15.23
CA LYS A 281 -28.11 -4.28 15.21
C LYS A 281 -28.82 -4.30 16.55
N TRP A 282 -28.08 -4.31 17.66
CA TRP A 282 -28.64 -4.26 19.01
C TRP A 282 -29.30 -2.91 19.32
N ILE A 283 -28.61 -1.80 19.01
CA ILE A 283 -29.13 -0.43 19.27
C ILE A 283 -30.39 -0.14 18.46
N PHE A 284 -30.41 -0.53 17.19
CA PHE A 284 -31.53 -0.27 16.29
C PHE A 284 -32.57 -1.40 16.26
N LYS A 285 -32.52 -2.33 17.22
CA LYS A 285 -33.48 -3.43 17.31
C LYS A 285 -34.87 -2.87 17.66
N GLY A 286 -35.78 -2.84 16.69
CA GLY A 286 -37.17 -2.38 16.88
C GLY A 286 -37.53 -1.06 16.19
N GLN A 287 -36.62 -0.50 15.39
CA GLN A 287 -36.90 0.54 14.38
C GLN A 287 -36.92 -0.07 12.98
#